data_AF-A0A6C7DC24-F1
#
_entry.id   AF-A0A6C7DC24-F1
#
_cell.length_a   1.000
_cell.length_b   1.000
_cell.length_c   1.000
_cell.angle_alpha   90.00
_cell.angle_beta   90.00
_cell.angle_gamma   90.00
#
_symmetry.space_group_name_H-M   'P 1'
#
loop_
_entity.id
_entity.type
_entity.pdbx_description
1 polymer ?
#
loop_
_entity_poly.entity_id
_entity_poly.type
_entity_poly.pdbx_seq_one_letter_code
_entity_poly.pdbx_strand_id
1 'polypeptide(L)'
;MDNERLAQARRHIENVVAGYRSDNTRNNLRWQVKSAYNISTELIAIGLVLAVVIPFGIAIRIYDYGKYNGLVIMFAFLPLVMMLLFKFMTSRFKYFQEKYWINDRVNEEDISRLCENPDLKPLITDEIQHGYILTYTSLLEGLPDYLSRIVAYHAIKEREELLSKINQI
;
A
#
# COMPACT_ATOMS: atom_id res chain seq x y z
N MET A 1 19.19 19.97 -23.81
CA MET A 1 18.89 20.63 -22.52
C MET A 1 17.87 19.81 -21.73
N ASP A 2 16.83 19.26 -22.37
CA ASP A 2 15.81 18.43 -21.71
C ASP A 2 16.33 17.15 -21.05
N ASN A 3 17.25 16.42 -21.69
CA ASN A 3 17.77 15.17 -21.11
C ASN A 3 18.51 15.36 -19.79
N GLU A 4 19.21 16.49 -19.59
CA GLU A 4 19.90 16.77 -18.33
C GLU A 4 18.93 17.12 -17.21
N ARG A 5 17.87 17.88 -17.52
CA ARG A 5 16.81 18.23 -16.56
C ARG A 5 15.98 17.02 -16.15
N LEU A 6 15.59 16.19 -17.12
CA LEU A 6 14.92 14.92 -16.87
C LEU A 6 15.78 13.97 -16.04
N ALA A 7 17.09 13.91 -16.32
CA ALA A 7 18.03 13.13 -15.52
C ALA A 7 18.16 13.69 -14.09
N GLN A 8 18.15 15.01 -13.90
CA GLN A 8 18.16 15.63 -12.57
C GLN A 8 16.88 15.32 -11.80
N ALA A 9 15.70 15.50 -12.40
CA ALA A 9 14.42 15.18 -11.77
C ALA A 9 14.33 13.70 -11.38
N ARG A 10 14.75 12.81 -12.28
CA ARG A 10 14.84 11.36 -12.01
C ARG A 10 15.75 11.07 -10.82
N ARG A 11 16.99 11.59 -10.83
CA ARG A 11 17.94 11.39 -9.73
C ARG A 11 17.39 11.92 -8.41
N HIS A 12 16.66 13.02 -8.44
CA HIS A 12 16.09 13.62 -7.24
C HIS A 12 15.04 12.71 -6.60
N ILE A 13 14.11 12.16 -7.39
CA ILE A 13 13.14 11.16 -6.93
C ILE A 13 13.84 9.90 -6.43
N GLU A 14 14.77 9.36 -7.22
CA GLU A 14 15.53 8.15 -6.85
C GLU A 14 16.31 8.33 -5.54
N ASN A 15 16.92 9.50 -5.31
CA ASN A 15 17.66 9.80 -4.09
C ASN A 15 16.75 9.86 -2.85
N VAL A 16 15.59 10.51 -2.95
CA VAL A 16 14.62 10.59 -1.85
C VAL A 16 14.11 9.19 -1.50
N VAL A 17 13.73 8.40 -2.51
CA VAL A 17 13.28 7.01 -2.31
C VAL A 17 14.40 6.13 -1.76
N ALA A 18 15.64 6.30 -2.24
CA ALA A 18 16.80 5.57 -1.74
C ALA A 18 17.09 5.90 -0.28
N GLY A 19 16.96 7.18 0.12
CA GLY A 19 17.09 7.61 1.52
C GLY A 19 16.11 6.86 2.42
N TYR A 20 14.84 6.81 2.03
CA TYR A 20 13.83 6.04 2.76
C TYR A 20 14.12 4.52 2.79
N ARG A 21 14.50 3.91 1.66
CA ARG A 21 14.72 2.45 1.57
C ARG A 21 16.01 1.97 2.23
N SER A 22 17.02 2.83 2.34
CA SER A 22 18.32 2.52 2.95
C SER A 22 18.36 2.78 4.46
N ASP A 23 17.31 3.38 5.03
CA ASP A 23 17.22 3.63 6.46
C ASP A 23 17.03 2.32 7.26
N ASN A 24 18.17 1.73 7.65
CA ASN A 24 18.23 0.51 8.45
C ASN A 24 17.65 0.69 9.86
N THR A 25 17.47 1.92 10.35
CA THR A 25 16.89 2.15 11.69
C THR A 25 15.39 1.90 11.73
N ARG A 26 14.71 2.04 10.58
CA ARG A 26 13.24 1.96 10.52
C ARG A 26 12.71 0.57 10.15
N ASN A 27 13.55 -0.34 9.66
CA ASN A 27 13.12 -1.67 9.17
C ASN A 27 11.88 -1.56 8.28
N ASN A 28 11.96 -0.67 7.28
CA ASN A 28 10.84 -0.28 6.43
C ASN A 28 10.31 -1.43 5.59
N LEU A 29 11.15 -2.41 5.23
CA LEU A 29 10.74 -3.57 4.46
C LEU A 29 10.35 -4.72 5.41
N ARG A 30 9.07 -5.08 5.45
CA ARG A 30 8.59 -6.21 6.24
C ARG A 30 7.89 -7.26 5.38
N TRP A 31 7.82 -8.46 5.91
CA TRP A 31 7.01 -9.53 5.33
C TRP A 31 5.60 -9.45 5.89
N GLN A 32 4.62 -9.53 5.00
CA GLN A 32 3.21 -9.64 5.37
C GLN A 32 2.56 -10.72 4.52
N VAL A 33 1.49 -11.32 5.06
CA VAL A 33 0.65 -12.24 4.30
C VAL A 33 -0.06 -11.45 3.21
N LYS A 34 0.03 -11.92 1.96
CA LYS A 34 -0.62 -11.29 0.80
C LYS A 34 -2.10 -11.05 1.10
N SER A 35 -2.64 -9.91 0.66
CA SER A 35 -4.04 -9.56 0.94
C SER A 35 -5.03 -10.65 0.52
N ALA A 36 -4.76 -11.37 -0.56
CA ALA A 36 -5.60 -12.48 -1.05
C ALA A 36 -5.71 -13.68 -0.08
N TYR A 37 -4.75 -13.84 0.83
CA TYR A 37 -4.71 -14.94 1.81
C TYR A 37 -4.88 -14.44 3.25
N ASN A 38 -5.10 -13.14 3.45
CA ASN A 38 -5.24 -12.55 4.77
C ASN A 38 -6.67 -12.75 5.29
N ILE A 39 -6.81 -13.53 6.36
CA ILE A 39 -8.09 -13.67 7.06
C ILE A 39 -8.24 -12.51 8.03
N SER A 40 -9.32 -11.74 7.88
CA SER A 40 -9.60 -10.62 8.78
C SER A 40 -9.78 -11.11 10.23
N THR A 41 -9.26 -10.35 11.19
CA THR A 41 -9.39 -10.68 12.61
C THR A 41 -10.86 -10.69 13.05
N GLU A 42 -11.71 -9.88 12.40
CA GLU A 42 -13.15 -9.84 12.64
C GLU A 42 -13.84 -11.17 12.29
N LEU A 43 -13.49 -11.78 11.15
CA LEU A 43 -14.03 -13.10 10.77
C LEU A 43 -13.61 -14.18 11.78
N ILE A 44 -12.40 -14.08 12.33
CA ILE A 44 -11.93 -14.99 13.38
C ILE A 44 -12.73 -14.79 14.67
N ALA A 45 -12.99 -13.55 15.05
CA ALA A 45 -13.81 -13.24 16.22
C ALA A 45 -15.25 -13.76 16.07
N ILE A 46 -15.88 -13.56 14.91
CA ILE A 46 -17.21 -14.11 14.61
C ILE A 46 -17.19 -15.64 14.68
N GLY A 47 -16.18 -16.28 14.08
CA GLY A 47 -16.00 -17.73 14.14
C GLY A 47 -15.85 -18.27 15.56
N LEU A 48 -15.14 -17.55 16.43
CA LEU A 48 -15.02 -17.89 17.85
C LEU A 48 -16.37 -17.80 18.58
N VAL A 49 -17.14 -16.74 18.36
CA VAL A 49 -18.48 -16.60 18.97
C VAL A 49 -19.40 -17.71 18.50
N LEU A 50 -19.43 -18.02 17.21
CA LEU A 50 -20.28 -19.09 16.65
C LEU A 50 -19.87 -20.47 17.19
N ALA A 51 -18.57 -20.75 17.30
CA ALA A 51 -18.07 -22.01 17.84
C ALA A 51 -18.49 -22.24 19.31
N VAL A 52 -18.78 -21.18 20.06
CA VAL A 52 -19.29 -21.25 21.44
C VAL A 52 -20.82 -21.26 21.46
N VAL A 53 -21.49 -20.35 20.74
CA VAL A 53 -22.94 -20.19 20.81
C VAL A 53 -23.68 -21.37 20.19
N ILE A 54 -23.18 -21.98 19.11
CA ILE A 54 -23.82 -23.11 18.44
C ILE A 54 -23.95 -24.33 19.37
N PRO A 55 -22.88 -24.87 19.98
CA PRO A 55 -23.01 -26.00 20.89
C PRO A 55 -23.82 -25.65 22.14
N PHE A 56 -23.65 -24.46 22.75
CA PHE A 56 -24.43 -24.10 23.94
C PHE A 56 -25.92 -23.83 23.66
N GLY A 57 -26.24 -23.16 22.55
CA GLY A 57 -27.62 -22.87 22.16
C GLY A 57 -28.40 -24.12 21.71
N ILE A 58 -27.72 -25.07 21.06
CA ILE A 58 -28.29 -26.37 20.68
C ILE A 58 -28.39 -27.28 21.92
N ALA A 59 -27.43 -27.24 22.84
CA ALA A 59 -27.48 -27.98 24.12
C ALA A 59 -28.71 -27.64 24.97
N ILE A 60 -29.14 -26.38 24.97
CA ILE A 60 -30.29 -25.92 25.74
C ILE A 60 -31.63 -26.38 25.12
N ARG A 61 -31.69 -26.61 23.81
CA ARG A 61 -32.95 -26.90 23.10
C ARG A 61 -33.22 -28.38 22.80
N ILE A 62 -32.23 -29.26 22.93
CA ILE A 62 -32.38 -30.68 22.54
C ILE A 62 -32.16 -31.57 23.77
N TYR A 63 -33.25 -32.13 24.30
CA TYR A 63 -33.27 -33.06 25.44
C TYR A 63 -32.47 -34.37 25.20
N ASP A 64 -32.07 -34.61 23.95
CA ASP A 64 -31.37 -35.79 23.44
C ASP A 64 -29.90 -35.51 23.07
N TYR A 65 -29.32 -34.47 23.68
CA TYR A 65 -28.00 -33.94 23.34
C TYR A 65 -26.87 -34.99 23.44
N GLY A 66 -27.02 -36.00 24.31
CA GLY A 66 -26.00 -37.02 24.56
C GLY A 66 -25.59 -37.84 23.34
N LYS A 67 -26.47 -38.05 22.34
CA LYS A 67 -26.19 -38.93 21.19
C LYS A 67 -25.41 -38.25 20.06
N TYR A 68 -25.55 -36.93 19.89
CA TYR A 68 -24.95 -36.17 18.77
C TYR A 68 -23.95 -35.11 19.22
N ASN A 69 -23.69 -34.98 20.53
CA ASN A 69 -22.82 -33.97 21.14
C ASN A 69 -21.45 -33.87 20.44
N GLY A 70 -20.79 -35.02 20.22
CA GLY A 70 -19.46 -35.04 19.61
C GLY A 70 -19.44 -34.55 18.16
N LEU A 71 -20.46 -34.89 17.36
CA LEU A 71 -20.57 -34.44 15.97
C LEU A 71 -20.88 -32.94 15.89
N VAL A 72 -21.80 -32.44 16.71
CA VAL A 72 -22.15 -31.01 16.74
C VAL A 72 -20.96 -30.16 17.18
N ILE A 73 -20.25 -30.58 18.22
CA ILE A 73 -19.00 -29.93 18.65
C ILE A 73 -17.95 -29.99 17.54
N MET A 74 -17.75 -31.15 16.91
CA MET A 74 -16.80 -31.28 15.81
C MET A 74 -17.13 -30.31 14.66
N PHE A 75 -18.38 -30.24 14.21
CA PHE A 75 -18.77 -29.32 13.13
C PHE A 75 -18.70 -27.84 13.53
N ALA A 76 -18.93 -27.51 14.81
CA ALA A 76 -18.81 -26.14 15.30
C ALA A 76 -17.35 -25.66 15.38
N PHE A 77 -16.43 -26.54 15.82
CA PHE A 77 -15.02 -26.17 16.05
C PHE A 77 -14.09 -26.45 14.87
N LEU A 78 -14.37 -27.45 14.03
CA LEU A 78 -13.50 -27.82 12.90
C LEU A 78 -13.23 -26.66 11.93
N PRO A 79 -14.21 -25.86 11.49
CA PRO A 79 -13.95 -24.71 10.62
C PRO A 79 -13.05 -23.67 11.28
N LEU A 80 -13.24 -23.40 12.57
CA LEU A 80 -12.42 -22.48 13.34
C LEU A 80 -10.97 -22.97 13.46
N VAL A 81 -10.78 -24.25 13.77
CA VAL A 81 -9.45 -24.88 13.83
C VAL A 81 -8.76 -24.81 12.47
N MET A 82 -9.47 -25.13 11.38
CA MET A 82 -8.93 -25.01 10.02
C MET A 82 -8.54 -23.58 9.66
N MET A 83 -9.35 -22.60 10.05
CA MET A 83 -9.08 -21.18 9.81
C MET A 83 -7.84 -20.69 10.58
N LEU A 84 -7.69 -21.11 11.84
CA LEU A 84 -6.50 -20.79 12.64
C LEU A 84 -5.24 -21.48 12.10
N LEU A 85 -5.34 -22.75 11.69
CA LEU A 85 -4.25 -23.47 11.05
C LEU A 85 -3.85 -22.79 9.73
N PHE A 86 -4.81 -22.39 8.90
CA PHE A 86 -4.53 -21.67 7.67
C PHE A 86 -3.83 -20.33 7.92
N LYS A 87 -4.29 -19.55 8.91
CA LYS A 87 -3.62 -18.30 9.33
C LYS A 87 -2.20 -18.55 9.80
N PHE A 88 -1.99 -19.61 10.59
CA PHE A 88 -0.65 -20.00 11.03
C PHE A 88 0.24 -20.38 9.84
N MET A 89 -0.25 -21.23 8.93
CA MET A 89 0.48 -21.64 7.73
C MET A 89 0.85 -20.43 6.85
N THR A 90 -0.12 -19.58 6.52
CA THR A 90 0.14 -18.38 5.70
C THR A 90 1.14 -17.42 6.33
N SER A 91 1.18 -17.33 7.66
CA SER A 91 2.17 -16.52 8.39
C SER A 91 3.59 -17.11 8.43
N ARG A 92 3.77 -18.41 8.13
CA ARG A 92 5.06 -19.12 8.24
C ARG A 92 5.68 -19.42 6.89
N PHE A 93 4.85 -19.61 5.86
CA PHE A 93 5.31 -20.00 4.54
C PHE A 93 5.50 -18.77 3.64
N LYS A 94 6.73 -18.58 3.16
CA LYS A 94 7.12 -17.45 2.28
C LYS A 94 6.29 -17.36 0.99
N TYR A 95 5.72 -18.48 0.52
CA TYR A 95 4.85 -18.50 -0.65
C TYR A 95 3.62 -17.58 -0.51
N PHE A 96 3.04 -17.52 0.69
CA PHE A 96 1.87 -16.70 1.01
C PHE A 96 2.24 -15.30 1.48
N GLN A 97 3.53 -14.99 1.58
CA GLN A 97 4.01 -13.70 2.04
C GLN A 97 4.50 -12.87 0.85
N GLU A 98 4.39 -11.56 1.01
CA GLU A 98 5.01 -10.58 0.14
C GLU A 98 5.78 -9.57 0.99
N LYS A 99 6.79 -8.96 0.36
CA LYS A 99 7.51 -7.85 0.98
C LYS A 99 6.69 -6.59 0.77
N TYR A 100 6.47 -5.84 1.83
CA TYR A 100 5.78 -4.56 1.78
C TYR A 100 6.58 -3.50 2.52
N TRP A 101 6.43 -2.26 2.08
CA TRP A 101 7.06 -1.08 2.69
C TRP A 101 6.13 -0.50 3.77
N ILE A 102 6.65 -0.31 4.98
CA ILE A 102 5.95 0.28 6.12
C ILE A 102 6.27 1.77 6.18
N ASN A 103 5.24 2.58 6.48
CA ASN A 103 5.33 4.03 6.46
C ASN A 103 5.76 4.54 5.08
N ASP A 104 5.23 3.92 4.02
CA ASP A 104 5.57 4.25 2.64
C ASP A 104 5.06 5.63 2.19
N ARG A 105 4.36 6.37 3.05
CA ARG A 105 3.95 7.75 2.79
C ARG A 105 5.15 8.68 2.88
N VAL A 106 5.26 9.60 1.92
CA VAL A 106 6.35 10.57 1.89
C VAL A 106 6.18 11.57 3.04
N ASN A 107 7.23 11.74 3.84
CA ASN A 107 7.24 12.68 4.96
C ASN A 107 7.34 14.14 4.47
N GLU A 108 6.91 15.10 5.29
CA GLU A 108 6.95 16.53 4.96
C GLU A 108 8.36 17.03 4.59
N GLU A 109 9.39 16.56 5.29
CA GLU A 109 10.79 16.88 4.99
C GLU A 109 11.20 16.40 3.59
N ASP A 110 10.77 15.20 3.20
CA ASP A 110 11.09 14.61 1.91
C ASP A 110 10.24 15.24 0.78
N ILE A 111 9.02 15.70 1.07
CA ILE A 111 8.24 16.55 0.16
C ILE A 111 8.99 17.85 -0.10
N SER A 112 9.53 18.49 0.94
CA SER A 112 10.33 19.70 0.78
C SER A 112 11.56 19.45 -0.09
N ARG A 113 12.26 18.32 0.13
CA ARG A 113 13.40 17.92 -0.72
C ARG A 113 12.99 17.70 -2.17
N LEU A 114 11.88 17.00 -2.44
CA LEU A 114 11.37 16.81 -3.80
C LEU A 114 11.11 18.16 -4.50
N CYS A 115 10.58 19.13 -3.75
CA CYS A 115 10.29 20.48 -4.24
C CYS A 115 11.53 21.38 -4.44
N GLU A 116 12.73 20.95 -4.05
CA GLU A 116 13.98 21.67 -4.37
C GLU A 116 14.26 21.64 -5.89
N ASN A 117 13.77 20.62 -6.59
CA ASN A 117 13.82 20.58 -8.04
C ASN A 117 12.68 21.45 -8.62
N PRO A 118 13.00 22.49 -9.42
CA PRO A 118 12.01 23.44 -9.93
C PRO A 118 10.98 22.80 -10.88
N ASP A 119 11.34 21.70 -11.56
CA ASP A 119 10.46 20.99 -12.49
C ASP A 119 9.51 20.02 -11.77
N LEU A 120 9.93 19.48 -10.61
CA LEU A 120 9.09 18.59 -9.78
C LEU A 120 8.13 19.36 -8.89
N LYS A 121 8.55 20.53 -8.38
CA LYS A 121 7.74 21.38 -7.49
C LYS A 121 6.29 21.59 -7.95
N PRO A 122 6.00 22.01 -9.20
CA PRO A 122 4.62 22.21 -9.62
C PRO A 122 3.81 20.91 -9.66
N LEU A 123 4.43 19.78 -10.05
CA LEU A 123 3.76 18.48 -10.16
C LEU A 123 3.40 17.89 -8.79
N ILE A 124 4.33 17.98 -7.83
CA ILE A 124 4.09 17.49 -6.46
C ILE A 124 3.07 18.39 -5.74
N THR A 125 3.11 19.70 -5.97
CA THR A 125 2.13 20.64 -5.39
C THR A 125 0.72 20.35 -5.90
N ASP A 126 0.59 20.10 -7.20
CA ASP A 126 -0.68 19.73 -7.85
C ASP A 126 -1.27 18.46 -7.25
N GLU A 127 -0.46 17.42 -7.04
CA GLU A 127 -0.94 16.15 -6.47
C GLU A 127 -1.42 16.28 -5.02
N ILE A 128 -0.70 17.07 -4.21
CA ILE A 128 -1.09 17.35 -2.82
C ILE A 128 -2.40 18.15 -2.78
N GLN A 129 -2.57 19.14 -3.67
CA GLN A 129 -3.80 19.93 -3.76
C GLN A 129 -5.02 19.08 -4.13
N HIS A 130 -4.85 18.10 -5.01
CA HIS A 130 -5.90 17.15 -5.38
C HIS A 130 -6.16 16.07 -4.32
N GLY A 131 -5.41 16.09 -3.19
CA GLY A 131 -5.59 15.17 -2.08
C GLY A 131 -5.01 13.77 -2.33
N TYR A 132 -4.12 13.61 -3.32
CA TYR A 132 -3.47 12.33 -3.56
C TYR A 132 -2.44 12.04 -2.47
N ILE A 133 -2.46 10.79 -1.97
CA ILE A 133 -1.49 10.33 -0.97
C ILE A 133 -0.22 9.93 -1.72
N LEU A 134 0.83 10.73 -1.55
CA LEU A 134 2.14 10.46 -2.14
C LEU A 134 2.85 9.35 -1.36
N THR A 135 3.29 8.30 -2.06
CA THR A 135 4.08 7.21 -1.48
C THR A 135 5.44 7.08 -2.17
N TYR A 136 6.47 6.60 -1.47
CA TYR A 136 7.78 6.37 -2.06
C TYR A 136 7.71 5.31 -3.17
N THR A 137 6.81 4.32 -3.06
CA THR A 137 6.56 3.35 -4.13
C THR A 137 5.88 4.01 -5.33
N SER A 138 4.82 4.80 -5.12
CA SER A 138 4.12 5.48 -6.22
C SER A 138 5.00 6.49 -6.96
N LEU A 139 5.92 7.16 -6.27
CA LEU A 139 6.90 8.06 -6.90
C LEU A 139 7.83 7.33 -7.87
N LEU A 140 8.22 6.10 -7.53
CA LEU A 140 9.15 5.32 -8.35
C LEU A 140 8.43 4.60 -9.51
N GLU A 141 7.22 4.12 -9.28
CA GLU A 141 6.37 3.53 -10.32
C GLU A 141 5.84 4.58 -11.31
N GLY A 142 5.46 5.76 -10.80
CA GLY A 142 5.00 6.90 -11.58
C GLY A 142 6.12 7.73 -12.22
N LEU A 143 7.39 7.37 -12.00
CA LEU A 143 8.53 8.12 -12.52
C LEU A 143 8.45 8.41 -14.03
N PRO A 144 8.05 7.47 -14.92
CA PRO A 144 7.87 7.77 -16.33
C PRO A 144 6.79 8.83 -16.59
N ASP A 145 5.70 8.82 -15.82
CA ASP A 145 4.62 9.81 -15.91
C ASP A 145 5.09 11.20 -15.51
N TYR A 146 5.78 11.34 -14.37
CA TYR A 146 6.38 12.61 -13.95
C TYR A 146 7.32 13.19 -15.02
N LEU A 147 8.20 12.35 -15.59
CA LEU A 147 9.12 12.78 -16.63
C LEU A 147 8.35 13.25 -17.89
N SER A 148 7.30 12.54 -18.28
CA SER A 148 6.45 12.94 -19.41
C SER A 148 5.73 14.26 -19.17
N ARG A 149 5.22 14.49 -17.95
CA ARG A 149 4.55 15.73 -17.54
C ARG A 149 5.51 16.92 -17.54
N ILE A 150 6.76 16.72 -17.13
CA ILE A 150 7.82 17.74 -17.24
C ILE A 150 8.04 18.14 -18.70
N VAL A 151 8.16 17.17 -19.61
CA VAL A 151 8.33 17.46 -21.05
C VAL A 151 7.14 18.24 -21.60
N ALA A 152 5.92 17.80 -21.29
CA ALA A 152 4.70 18.48 -21.73
C ALA A 152 4.61 19.92 -21.19
N TYR A 153 4.95 20.14 -19.93
CA TYR A 153 4.96 21.45 -19.29
C TYR A 153 5.94 22.41 -19.97
N HIS A 154 7.16 21.97 -20.28
CA HIS A 154 8.15 22.79 -20.99
C HIS A 154 7.75 23.06 -22.44
N ALA A 155 7.19 22.07 -23.15
CA ALA A 155 6.69 22.27 -24.51
C ALA A 155 5.59 23.35 -24.58
N ILE A 156 4.70 23.40 -23.59
CA ILE A 156 3.68 24.45 -23.47
C ILE A 156 4.35 25.81 -23.23
N LYS A 157 5.29 25.88 -22.28
CA LYS A 157 5.99 27.11 -21.91
C LYS A 157 6.80 27.70 -23.07
N GLU A 158 7.52 26.86 -23.83
CA GLU A 158 8.24 27.29 -25.02
C GLU A 158 7.29 27.85 -26.08
N ARG A 159 6.13 27.22 -26.28
CA ARG A 159 5.12 27.70 -27.21
C ARG A 159 4.55 29.06 -26.79
N GLU A 160 4.27 29.25 -25.50
CA GLU A 160 3.82 30.54 -24.97
C GLU A 160 4.88 31.64 -25.15
N GLU A 161 6.15 31.32 -24.91
CA GLU A 161 7.25 32.26 -25.10
C GLU A 161 7.37 32.67 -26.59
N LEU A 162 7.27 31.72 -27.51
CA LEU A 162 7.28 31.98 -28.95
C LEU A 162 6.08 32.83 -29.39
N LEU A 163 4.87 32.53 -28.90
CA LEU A 163 3.68 33.32 -29.19
C LEU A 163 3.80 34.75 -28.65
N SER A 164 4.38 34.93 -27.46
CA SER A 164 4.60 36.26 -26.90
C SER A 164 5.58 37.10 -27.72
N LYS A 165 6.64 36.46 -28.26
CA LYS A 165 7.61 37.11 -29.16
C LYS A 165 6.99 37.51 -30.50
N ILE A 166 6.10 36.68 -31.06
CA ILE A 166 5.39 36.99 -32.31
C ILE A 166 4.44 38.18 -32.11
N ASN A 167 3.72 38.25 -30.99
CA ASN A 167 2.77 39.32 -30.70
C ASN A 167 3.43 40.68 -30.35
N GLN A 168 4.76 40.69 -30.12
CA GLN A 168 5.54 41.91 -29.87
C GLN A 168 6.17 42.51 -31.15
N ILE A 169 6.00 41.86 -32.30
CA ILE A 169 6.39 42.33 -33.64
C ILE A 169 5.17 42.98 -34.31
#